data_AF-A0A524LXN3-F1
#
_entry.id   AF-A0A524LXN3-F1
#
_cell.length_a   1.000
_cell.length_b   1.000
_cell.length_c   1.000
_cell.angle_alpha   90.00
_cell.angle_beta   90.00
_cell.angle_gamma   90.00
#
_symmetry.space_group_name_H-M   'P 1'
#
loop_
_entity.id
_entity.type
_entity.pdbx_description
1 polymer ?
#
loop_
_entity_poly.entity_id
_entity_poly.type
_entity_poly.pdbx_seq_one_letter_code
_entity_poly.pdbx_strand_id
1 'polypeptide(L)'
;MNRTGGFFVPAWQNVEGFMDSHGNSDESGAREYHEDIRERVKASPVPGALAQQVAENPFTPREATLNITQNSFPILELTAQRDWLEASGRWKTLVQRGRLVDTQEGLIFVPKNPGYNINKWPAMRDDDLHADVSIYESPFRNPDGTVPDGLYRACTDPYAHNQSTDSAPSLGATYIIKGTNNFSDTLNESIVAWWVSRPTVQDDYNDQLFKLLRYYNAMLGFENDRGNIIDYARNKKYLHFLETEFKLLFKKSLSSTNVKRNYGMHMTAQRKEQGELYIRDWLNSKISTDDQKNEIKTLHTIMDIGLLNELIKYNADGNFDRVSALMIGMYHQKENQSKKIVSQAEVNPLVEFLARDLFV
;
A
#
# COMPACT_ATOMS: atom_id res chain seq x y z
N MET A 1 -26.89 38.39 16.36
CA MET A 1 -26.15 37.11 16.21
C MET A 1 -24.89 37.20 17.05
N ASN A 2 -24.90 36.60 18.25
CA ASN A 2 -23.67 36.45 19.04
C ASN A 2 -22.83 35.36 18.39
N ARG A 3 -21.71 35.75 17.76
CA ARG A 3 -20.68 34.78 17.35
C ARG A 3 -19.89 34.42 18.61
N THR A 4 -20.15 33.24 19.16
CA THR A 4 -19.27 32.62 20.16
C THR A 4 -17.93 32.30 19.48
N GLY A 5 -16.93 33.15 19.70
CA GLY A 5 -15.55 32.88 19.31
C GLY A 5 -14.85 32.07 20.40
N GLY A 6 -14.16 30.98 20.03
CA GLY A 6 -13.30 30.24 20.94
C GLY A 6 -12.04 31.04 21.28
N PHE A 7 -11.64 31.06 22.55
CA PHE A 7 -10.39 31.65 22.99
C PHE A 7 -9.28 30.59 22.90
N PHE A 8 -8.21 30.90 22.17
CA PHE A 8 -7.02 30.05 22.06
C PHE A 8 -5.99 30.49 23.10
N VAL A 9 -5.43 29.53 23.84
CA VAL A 9 -4.37 29.73 24.83
C VAL A 9 -3.04 29.26 24.20
N PRO A 10 -2.14 30.16 23.79
CA PRO A 10 -0.82 29.80 23.29
C PRO A 10 0.05 29.12 24.35
N ALA A 11 0.99 28.27 23.92
CA ALA A 11 1.87 27.52 24.82
C ALA A 11 2.69 28.42 25.77
N TRP A 12 3.13 29.59 25.31
CA TRP A 12 3.90 30.54 26.12
C TRP A 12 3.11 31.19 27.28
N GLN A 13 1.78 31.05 27.33
CA GLN A 13 0.97 31.63 28.40
C GLN A 13 1.04 30.86 29.72
N ASN A 14 1.34 29.56 29.72
CA ASN A 14 1.24 28.71 30.92
C ASN A 14 2.50 27.88 31.16
N VAL A 15 3.68 28.44 30.88
CA VAL A 15 4.94 27.70 31.03
C VAL A 15 5.43 27.73 32.48
N GLU A 16 5.63 26.54 33.06
CA GLU A 16 6.16 26.38 34.40
C GLU A 16 7.59 26.95 34.49
N GLY A 17 7.86 27.75 35.52
CA GLY A 17 9.14 28.47 35.68
C GLY A 17 9.19 29.85 35.04
N PHE A 18 8.19 30.23 34.24
CA PHE A 18 8.04 31.57 33.64
C PHE A 18 6.80 32.28 34.16
N MET A 19 6.42 32.05 35.42
CA MET A 19 5.31 32.73 36.09
C MET A 19 5.82 33.43 37.35
N ASP A 20 5.38 34.67 37.56
CA ASP A 20 5.69 35.42 38.77
C ASP A 20 4.86 34.94 39.99
N SER A 21 5.14 35.48 41.17
CA SER A 21 4.43 35.12 42.40
C SER A 21 2.93 35.49 42.40
N HIS A 22 2.47 36.27 41.43
CA HIS A 22 1.09 36.68 41.23
C HIS A 22 0.41 35.90 40.09
N GLY A 23 1.11 34.97 39.45
CA GLY A 23 0.60 34.16 38.35
C GLY A 23 0.60 34.86 36.99
N ASN A 24 1.32 35.99 36.84
CA ASN A 24 1.51 36.60 35.53
C ASN A 24 2.66 35.91 34.80
N SER A 25 2.46 35.63 33.52
CA SER A 25 3.43 34.92 32.69
C SER A 25 4.48 35.87 32.10
N ASP A 26 5.75 35.52 32.21
CA ASP A 26 6.84 36.11 31.45
C ASP A 26 6.78 35.61 30.01
N GLU A 27 6.00 36.30 29.19
CA GLU A 27 5.78 35.94 27.80
C GLU A 27 7.06 35.93 26.97
N SER A 28 8.03 36.80 27.30
CA SER A 28 9.27 36.93 26.50
C SER A 28 10.20 35.75 26.77
N GLY A 29 10.45 35.45 28.04
CA GLY A 29 11.27 34.30 28.44
C GLY A 29 10.65 32.96 28.02
N ALA A 30 9.32 32.82 28.16
CA ALA A 30 8.62 31.61 27.76
C ALA A 30 8.68 31.35 26.25
N ARG A 31 8.61 32.41 25.42
CA ARG A 31 8.77 32.28 23.96
C ARG A 31 10.19 31.88 23.58
N GLU A 32 11.19 32.54 24.15
CA GLU A 32 12.60 32.21 23.90
C GLU A 32 12.91 30.76 24.27
N TYR A 33 12.42 30.28 25.42
CA TYR A 33 12.53 28.88 25.84
C TYR A 33 11.97 27.88 24.81
N HIS A 34 10.75 28.15 24.31
CA HIS A 34 10.12 27.30 23.30
C HIS A 34 10.83 27.38 21.94
N GLU A 35 11.35 28.54 21.55
CA GLU A 35 12.15 28.71 20.32
C GLU A 35 13.47 27.94 20.41
N ASP A 36 14.12 27.92 21.57
CA ASP A 36 15.35 27.15 21.82
C ASP A 36 15.11 25.64 21.74
N ILE A 37 13.94 25.17 22.20
CA ILE A 37 13.52 23.77 21.99
C ILE A 37 13.29 23.50 20.50
N ARG A 38 12.58 24.39 19.78
CA ARG A 38 12.31 24.23 18.34
C ARG A 38 13.63 24.15 17.55
N GLU A 39 14.63 24.98 17.83
CA GLU A 39 15.94 24.92 17.16
C GLU A 39 16.73 23.64 17.51
N ARG A 40 16.66 23.13 18.74
CA ARG A 40 17.26 21.83 19.10
C ARG A 40 16.59 20.67 18.37
N VAL A 41 15.26 20.66 18.31
CA VAL A 41 14.48 19.59 17.66
C VAL A 41 14.66 19.61 16.13
N LYS A 42 14.90 20.78 15.53
CA LYS A 42 15.22 20.93 14.11
C LYS A 42 16.50 20.20 13.69
N ALA A 43 17.44 20.01 14.60
CA ALA A 43 18.65 19.21 14.39
C ALA A 43 18.45 17.70 14.61
N SER A 44 17.25 17.27 15.04
CA SER A 44 16.94 15.85 15.25
C SER A 44 16.92 15.08 13.92
N PRO A 45 17.49 13.86 13.86
CA PRO A 45 17.38 13.01 12.68
C PRO A 45 15.98 12.40 12.50
N VAL A 46 15.07 12.60 13.45
CA VAL A 46 13.70 12.08 13.40
C VAL A 46 12.84 12.97 12.49
N PRO A 47 12.34 12.47 11.36
CA PRO A 47 11.43 13.21 10.50
C PRO A 47 10.18 13.61 11.31
N GLY A 48 9.83 14.89 11.28
CA GLY A 48 8.56 15.38 11.85
C GLY A 48 8.60 15.79 13.30
N ALA A 49 9.71 15.55 13.99
CA ALA A 49 9.88 15.98 15.38
C ALA A 49 9.62 17.48 15.56
N LEU A 50 10.04 18.33 14.62
CA LEU A 50 9.76 19.76 14.68
C LEU A 50 8.28 20.08 14.51
N ALA A 51 7.60 19.44 13.56
CA ALA A 51 6.17 19.65 13.34
C ALA A 51 5.35 19.19 14.55
N GLN A 52 5.76 18.08 15.19
CA GLN A 52 5.17 17.59 16.43
C GLN A 52 5.36 18.59 17.58
N GLN A 53 6.59 19.06 17.78
CA GLN A 53 6.91 20.04 18.80
C GLN A 53 6.09 21.34 18.66
N VAL A 54 5.89 21.81 17.43
CA VAL A 54 5.10 23.00 17.12
C VAL A 54 3.61 22.79 17.39
N ALA A 55 3.08 21.61 17.09
CA ALA A 55 1.68 21.28 17.32
C ALA A 55 1.36 21.01 18.80
N GLU A 56 2.27 20.37 19.55
CA GLU A 56 2.15 20.15 21.00
C GLU A 56 2.33 21.47 21.79
N ASN A 57 3.16 22.38 21.28
CA ASN A 57 3.43 23.69 21.90
C ASN A 57 3.14 24.85 20.93
N PRO A 58 1.87 25.08 20.57
CA PRO A 58 1.48 26.01 19.53
C PRO A 58 1.45 27.46 20.01
N PHE A 59 1.97 28.37 19.20
CA PHE A 59 1.90 29.81 19.44
C PHE A 59 0.66 30.44 18.80
N THR A 60 0.04 29.75 17.84
CA THR A 60 -1.14 30.22 17.13
C THR A 60 -2.16 29.10 16.96
N PRO A 61 -3.46 29.41 16.77
CA PRO A 61 -4.48 28.41 16.49
C PRO A 61 -4.12 27.56 15.25
N ARG A 62 -3.48 28.18 14.25
CA ARG A 62 -3.02 27.49 13.04
C ARG A 62 -1.99 26.41 13.37
N GLU A 63 -1.06 26.69 14.28
CA GLU A 63 -0.07 25.72 14.75
C GLU A 63 -0.73 24.59 15.54
N ALA A 64 -1.74 24.89 16.37
CA ALA A 64 -2.49 23.88 17.13
C ALA A 64 -3.32 22.93 16.25
N THR A 65 -3.66 23.39 15.04
CA THR A 65 -4.41 22.60 14.04
C THR A 65 -3.50 21.93 13.00
N LEU A 66 -2.17 21.98 13.16
CA LEU A 66 -1.26 21.28 12.26
C LEU A 66 -1.46 19.76 12.42
N ASN A 67 -1.95 19.10 11.37
CA ASN A 67 -1.91 17.64 11.30
C ASN A 67 -0.46 17.19 11.10
N ILE A 68 0.12 16.58 12.13
CA ILE A 68 1.50 16.05 12.16
C ILE A 68 1.59 14.68 11.46
N THR A 69 0.68 14.35 10.55
CA THR A 69 0.84 13.16 9.72
C THR A 69 1.93 13.43 8.69
N GLN A 70 3.17 13.10 9.05
CA GLN A 70 4.26 13.06 8.09
C GLN A 70 4.07 11.87 7.16
N ASN A 71 3.87 12.17 5.89
CA ASN A 71 3.96 11.17 4.85
C ASN A 71 5.41 10.68 4.74
N SER A 72 5.63 9.41 5.07
CA SER A 72 6.96 8.78 5.12
C SER A 72 7.49 8.35 3.74
N PHE A 73 6.69 8.51 2.68
CA PHE A 73 7.03 8.09 1.32
C PHE A 73 7.93 9.10 0.58
N PRO A 74 8.67 8.67 -0.47
CA PRO A 74 9.55 9.55 -1.25
C PRO A 74 8.77 10.49 -2.20
N ILE A 75 8.14 11.54 -1.64
CA ILE A 75 7.17 12.41 -2.35
C ILE A 75 7.74 13.05 -3.61
N LEU A 76 8.98 13.53 -3.56
CA LEU A 76 9.61 14.19 -4.71
C LEU A 76 9.75 13.23 -5.90
N GLU A 77 10.24 12.02 -5.67
CA GLU A 77 10.43 11.01 -6.72
C GLU A 77 9.09 10.47 -7.24
N LEU A 78 8.12 10.27 -6.35
CA LEU A 78 6.75 9.89 -6.74
C LEU A 78 6.09 10.95 -7.62
N THR A 79 6.28 12.22 -7.27
CA THR A 79 5.77 13.36 -8.05
C THR A 79 6.44 13.41 -9.42
N ALA A 80 7.76 13.26 -9.47
CA ALA A 80 8.51 13.23 -10.74
C ALA A 80 8.04 12.07 -11.65
N GLN A 81 7.83 10.87 -11.08
CA GLN A 81 7.29 9.72 -11.81
C GLN A 81 5.89 10.01 -12.38
N ARG A 82 4.98 10.55 -11.55
CA ARG A 82 3.62 10.92 -11.99
C ARG A 82 3.68 11.93 -13.14
N ASP A 83 4.42 13.01 -12.97
CA ASP A 83 4.50 14.09 -13.95
C ASP A 83 5.12 13.60 -15.27
N TRP A 84 6.13 12.73 -15.19
CA TRP A 84 6.72 12.08 -16.36
C TRP A 84 5.72 11.17 -17.09
N LEU A 85 4.90 10.41 -16.36
CA LEU A 85 3.84 9.58 -16.97
C LEU A 85 2.76 10.43 -17.63
N GLU A 86 2.34 11.53 -17.01
CA GLU A 86 1.35 12.44 -17.58
C GLU A 86 1.87 13.13 -18.84
N ALA A 87 3.12 13.60 -18.82
CA ALA A 87 3.76 14.24 -19.96
C ALA A 87 4.06 13.26 -21.11
N SER A 88 4.57 12.06 -20.80
CA SER A 88 4.93 11.06 -21.81
C SER A 88 3.75 10.28 -22.36
N GLY A 89 2.64 10.21 -21.61
CA GLY A 89 1.48 9.39 -21.96
C GLY A 89 1.75 7.87 -21.94
N ARG A 90 2.89 7.40 -21.42
CA ARG A 90 3.28 5.98 -21.46
C ARG A 90 2.27 5.04 -20.80
N TRP A 91 1.63 5.47 -19.72
CA TRP A 91 0.58 4.70 -19.05
C TRP A 91 -0.69 4.51 -19.89
N LYS A 92 -0.87 5.30 -20.97
CA LYS A 92 -1.98 5.12 -21.93
C LYS A 92 -1.63 4.10 -23.02
N THR A 93 -0.35 3.96 -23.36
CA THR A 93 0.11 3.10 -24.46
C THR A 93 0.60 1.73 -23.99
N LEU A 94 1.28 1.67 -22.85
CA LEU A 94 1.86 0.43 -22.33
C LEU A 94 0.88 -0.40 -21.50
N VAL A 95 -0.14 0.23 -20.92
CA VAL A 95 -1.11 -0.45 -20.05
C VAL A 95 -2.36 -0.76 -20.87
N GLN A 96 -2.63 -2.04 -21.07
CA GLN A 96 -3.86 -2.49 -21.70
C GLN A 96 -4.99 -2.45 -20.69
N ARG A 97 -6.16 -1.96 -21.12
CA ARG A 97 -7.35 -1.84 -20.27
C ARG A 97 -8.47 -2.66 -20.85
N GLY A 98 -9.28 -3.29 -20.00
CA GLY A 98 -10.33 -4.18 -20.47
C GLY A 98 -10.98 -4.98 -19.36
N ARG A 99 -11.49 -6.16 -19.69
CA ARG A 99 -12.12 -7.07 -18.73
C ARG A 99 -11.69 -8.50 -18.99
N LEU A 100 -11.55 -9.27 -17.91
CA LEU A 100 -11.44 -10.72 -17.99
C LEU A 100 -12.85 -11.33 -18.16
N VAL A 101 -12.96 -12.30 -19.06
CA VAL A 101 -14.23 -12.95 -19.42
C VAL A 101 -13.99 -14.46 -19.53
N ASP A 102 -14.85 -15.25 -18.88
CA ASP A 102 -14.89 -16.69 -19.10
C ASP A 102 -15.55 -16.98 -20.45
N THR A 103 -14.85 -17.70 -21.32
CA THR A 103 -15.38 -18.22 -22.59
C THR A 103 -15.37 -19.75 -22.57
N GLN A 104 -15.89 -20.37 -23.63
CA GLN A 104 -15.81 -21.82 -23.81
C GLN A 104 -14.37 -22.34 -23.88
N GLU A 105 -13.43 -21.49 -24.33
CA GLU A 105 -12.01 -21.82 -24.50
C GLU A 105 -11.18 -21.52 -23.24
N GLY A 106 -11.78 -20.87 -22.24
CA GLY A 106 -11.15 -20.53 -20.97
C GLY A 106 -11.24 -19.05 -20.66
N LEU A 107 -10.38 -18.60 -19.74
CA LEU A 107 -10.36 -17.21 -19.28
C LEU A 107 -9.52 -16.36 -20.22
N ILE A 108 -10.14 -15.36 -20.86
CA ILE A 108 -9.43 -14.43 -21.75
C ILE A 108 -9.53 -12.99 -21.24
N PHE A 109 -8.53 -12.18 -21.57
CA PHE A 109 -8.59 -10.74 -21.40
C PHE A 109 -9.10 -10.09 -22.69
N VAL A 110 -10.17 -9.30 -22.58
CA VAL A 110 -10.78 -8.57 -23.68
C VAL A 110 -10.44 -7.09 -23.52
N PRO A 111 -9.55 -6.54 -24.37
CA PRO A 111 -9.20 -5.13 -24.32
C PRO A 111 -10.39 -4.23 -24.68
N LYS A 112 -10.44 -3.05 -24.07
CA LYS A 112 -11.39 -1.97 -24.34
C LYS A 112 -10.62 -0.71 -24.68
N ASN A 113 -11.00 -0.05 -25.77
CA ASN A 113 -10.34 1.16 -26.25
C ASN A 113 -11.37 2.25 -26.61
N PRO A 114 -11.39 3.42 -25.92
CA PRO A 114 -10.55 3.75 -24.76
C PRO A 114 -11.02 3.00 -23.51
N GLY A 115 -10.09 2.41 -22.76
CA GLY A 115 -10.38 1.86 -21.45
C GLY A 115 -10.28 2.92 -20.36
N TYR A 116 -11.01 2.71 -19.27
CA TYR A 116 -11.20 3.69 -18.20
C TYR A 116 -10.58 3.25 -16.87
N ASN A 117 -9.88 4.17 -16.20
CA ASN A 117 -9.32 4.00 -14.85
C ASN A 117 -9.69 5.20 -13.98
N ILE A 118 -9.86 4.98 -12.68
CA ILE A 118 -10.04 6.03 -11.68
C ILE A 118 -8.65 6.55 -11.25
N ASN A 119 -8.21 7.65 -11.84
CA ASN A 119 -6.91 8.28 -11.51
C ASN A 119 -7.03 9.42 -10.49
N LYS A 120 -8.23 9.96 -10.30
CA LYS A 120 -8.51 11.09 -9.40
C LYS A 120 -8.58 10.61 -7.96
N TRP A 121 -7.98 11.37 -7.06
CA TRP A 121 -8.11 11.19 -5.62
C TRP A 121 -8.43 12.53 -4.90
N PRO A 122 -9.42 12.56 -3.99
CA PRO A 122 -10.35 11.47 -3.70
C PRO A 122 -11.33 11.25 -4.86
N ALA A 123 -11.75 10.00 -5.07
CA ALA A 123 -12.88 9.71 -5.96
C ALA A 123 -14.17 10.19 -5.28
N MET A 124 -14.98 10.93 -6.02
CA MET A 124 -16.25 11.46 -5.53
C MET A 124 -17.40 10.55 -5.95
N ARG A 125 -18.51 10.62 -5.22
CA ARG A 125 -19.71 9.83 -5.50
C ARG A 125 -20.27 10.02 -6.92
N ASP A 126 -20.15 11.23 -7.47
CA ASP A 126 -20.64 11.57 -8.81
C ASP A 126 -19.64 11.23 -9.93
N ASP A 127 -18.44 10.75 -9.59
CA ASP A 127 -17.48 10.25 -10.58
C ASP A 127 -17.92 8.86 -11.09
N ASP A 128 -17.52 8.49 -12.31
CA ASP A 128 -17.67 7.11 -12.78
C ASP A 128 -16.73 6.18 -12.00
N LEU A 129 -17.29 5.26 -11.22
CA LEU A 129 -16.51 4.32 -10.42
C LEU A 129 -16.35 2.95 -11.09
N HIS A 130 -16.81 2.79 -12.34
CA HIS A 130 -16.76 1.52 -13.09
C HIS A 130 -15.47 1.40 -13.92
N ALA A 131 -14.32 1.35 -13.24
CA ALA A 131 -13.03 1.14 -13.90
C ALA A 131 -12.88 -0.24 -14.54
N ASP A 132 -12.07 -0.27 -15.59
CA ASP A 132 -11.62 -1.47 -16.29
C ASP A 132 -10.37 -2.07 -15.60
N VAL A 133 -10.13 -3.36 -15.82
CA VAL A 133 -8.89 -4.04 -15.38
C VAL A 133 -7.73 -3.50 -16.20
N SER A 134 -6.62 -3.18 -15.52
CA SER A 134 -5.38 -2.70 -16.14
C SER A 134 -4.30 -3.78 -16.10
N ILE A 135 -3.74 -4.10 -17.26
CA ILE A 135 -2.64 -5.05 -17.44
C ILE A 135 -1.44 -4.29 -18.00
N TYR A 136 -0.37 -4.19 -17.22
CA TYR A 136 0.90 -3.64 -17.65
C TYR A 136 1.82 -4.71 -18.24
N GLU A 137 1.85 -5.90 -17.62
CA GLU A 137 2.57 -7.06 -18.13
C GLU A 137 1.66 -8.29 -18.04
N SER A 138 1.44 -8.97 -19.17
CA SER A 138 0.71 -10.24 -19.20
C SER A 138 1.44 -11.30 -18.37
N PRO A 139 0.72 -12.29 -17.80
CA PRO A 139 1.35 -13.35 -17.03
C PRO A 139 2.36 -14.12 -17.89
N PHE A 140 3.52 -14.40 -17.32
CA PHE A 140 4.47 -15.33 -17.89
C PHE A 140 3.82 -16.70 -17.97
N ARG A 141 3.90 -17.33 -19.14
CA ARG A 141 3.38 -18.67 -19.38
C ARG A 141 4.52 -19.59 -19.76
N ASN A 142 4.57 -20.75 -19.13
CA ASN A 142 5.41 -21.86 -19.53
C ASN A 142 5.07 -22.31 -20.96
N PRO A 143 5.93 -23.10 -21.61
CA PRO A 143 5.66 -23.65 -22.95
C PRO A 143 4.35 -24.44 -23.06
N ASP A 144 3.85 -24.99 -21.94
CA ASP A 144 2.56 -25.69 -21.85
C ASP A 144 1.34 -24.76 -21.65
N GLY A 145 1.57 -23.44 -21.61
CA GLY A 145 0.55 -22.41 -21.43
C GLY A 145 0.18 -22.12 -19.96
N THR A 146 0.75 -22.85 -19.00
CA THR A 146 0.48 -22.66 -17.55
C THR A 146 1.24 -21.47 -16.98
N VAL A 147 0.65 -20.82 -15.97
CA VAL A 147 1.33 -19.74 -15.23
C VAL A 147 1.98 -20.35 -13.99
N PRO A 148 3.30 -20.18 -13.77
CA PRO A 148 4.00 -20.82 -12.65
C PRO A 148 3.44 -20.48 -11.28
N ASP A 149 3.38 -21.48 -10.40
CA ASP A 149 2.96 -21.30 -9.01
C ASP A 149 3.93 -20.37 -8.26
N GLY A 150 3.35 -19.45 -7.48
CA GLY A 150 4.12 -18.55 -6.60
C GLY A 150 4.91 -17.45 -7.30
N LEU A 151 4.81 -17.32 -8.64
CA LEU A 151 5.42 -16.21 -9.38
C LEU A 151 4.69 -14.89 -9.13
N TYR A 152 3.37 -14.94 -9.02
CA TYR A 152 2.54 -13.75 -8.80
C TYR A 152 1.86 -13.82 -7.44
N ARG A 153 1.75 -12.64 -6.82
CA ARG A 153 0.98 -12.44 -5.58
C ARG A 153 -0.03 -11.34 -5.80
N ALA A 154 -1.16 -11.44 -5.12
CA ALA A 154 -2.22 -10.46 -5.20
C ALA A 154 -2.50 -9.87 -3.81
N CYS A 155 -2.88 -8.61 -3.79
CA CYS A 155 -3.40 -7.98 -2.58
C CYS A 155 -4.66 -7.19 -2.91
N THR A 156 -5.60 -7.16 -1.97
CA THR A 156 -6.84 -6.39 -2.11
C THR A 156 -7.27 -5.74 -0.81
N ASP A 157 -7.79 -4.51 -0.92
CA ASP A 157 -8.58 -3.85 0.12
C ASP A 157 -10.05 -3.76 -0.37
N PRO A 158 -10.95 -4.61 0.17
CA PRO A 158 -12.35 -4.62 -0.23
C PRO A 158 -13.16 -3.53 0.46
N TYR A 159 -14.22 -3.07 -0.20
CA TYR A 159 -15.22 -2.19 0.41
C TYR A 159 -16.36 -3.00 1.06
N ALA A 160 -16.99 -2.42 2.09
CA ALA A 160 -17.94 -3.14 2.95
C ALA A 160 -19.39 -3.18 2.42
N HIS A 161 -19.87 -2.12 1.76
CA HIS A 161 -21.29 -1.97 1.39
C HIS A 161 -21.48 -1.57 -0.07
N ASN A 162 -22.50 -2.17 -0.71
CA ASN A 162 -22.92 -1.88 -2.09
C ASN A 162 -23.28 -0.41 -2.31
N GLN A 163 -23.87 0.25 -1.30
CA GLN A 163 -24.18 1.69 -1.35
C GLN A 163 -23.38 2.39 -0.24
N SER A 164 -22.65 3.44 -0.61
CA SER A 164 -22.04 4.35 0.37
C SER A 164 -22.86 5.63 0.35
N THR A 165 -23.15 6.14 1.54
CA THR A 165 -23.75 7.45 1.75
C THR A 165 -22.71 8.57 1.73
N ASP A 166 -21.43 8.24 1.68
CA ASP A 166 -20.32 9.18 1.79
C ASP A 166 -20.09 9.90 0.46
N SER A 167 -19.70 11.16 0.55
CA SER A 167 -19.37 11.99 -0.62
C SER A 167 -18.10 11.49 -1.35
N ALA A 168 -17.21 10.81 -0.63
CA ALA A 168 -15.99 10.19 -1.14
C ALA A 168 -16.00 8.70 -0.78
N PRO A 169 -16.63 7.84 -1.59
CA PRO A 169 -16.79 6.42 -1.27
C PRO A 169 -15.47 5.64 -1.40
N SER A 170 -15.29 4.63 -0.53
CA SER A 170 -14.20 3.65 -0.67
C SER A 170 -14.32 2.83 -1.96
N LEU A 171 -13.18 2.60 -2.60
CA LEU A 171 -13.03 1.78 -3.79
C LEU A 171 -12.51 0.39 -3.41
N GLY A 172 -12.85 -0.63 -4.18
CA GLY A 172 -12.16 -1.90 -4.06
C GLY A 172 -10.86 -1.81 -4.84
N ALA A 173 -9.72 -1.95 -4.17
CA ALA A 173 -8.41 -1.86 -4.83
C ALA A 173 -7.69 -3.21 -4.83
N THR A 174 -7.44 -3.78 -6.00
CA THR A 174 -6.70 -5.04 -6.18
C THR A 174 -5.44 -4.81 -7.01
N TYR A 175 -4.31 -5.35 -6.57
CA TYR A 175 -3.03 -5.32 -7.28
C TYR A 175 -2.45 -6.73 -7.44
N ILE A 176 -1.81 -6.96 -8.59
CA ILE A 176 -0.97 -8.13 -8.85
C ILE A 176 0.49 -7.67 -8.90
N ILE A 177 1.33 -8.28 -8.07
CA ILE A 177 2.75 -8.00 -7.95
C ILE A 177 3.53 -9.24 -8.40
N LYS A 178 4.50 -9.05 -9.29
CA LYS A 178 5.39 -10.12 -9.76
C LYS A 178 6.54 -10.31 -8.79
N GLY A 179 6.81 -11.55 -8.40
CA GLY A 179 7.96 -11.89 -7.55
C GLY A 179 9.28 -11.87 -8.32
N THR A 180 10.39 -11.62 -7.63
CA THR A 180 11.73 -11.88 -8.17
C THR A 180 11.83 -13.32 -8.65
N ASN A 181 12.25 -13.48 -9.88
CA ASN A 181 12.35 -14.78 -10.53
C ASN A 181 13.48 -14.77 -11.58
N ASN A 182 13.86 -15.96 -12.04
CA ASN A 182 14.90 -16.16 -13.06
C ASN A 182 14.31 -16.53 -14.44
N PHE A 183 12.98 -16.56 -14.56
CA PHE A 183 12.29 -16.95 -15.80
C PHE A 183 12.03 -15.73 -16.69
N SER A 184 11.84 -14.56 -16.09
CA SER A 184 11.53 -13.30 -16.73
C SER A 184 12.13 -12.15 -15.93
N ASP A 185 13.16 -11.53 -16.51
CA ASP A 185 13.95 -10.46 -15.87
C ASP A 185 13.25 -9.09 -15.87
N THR A 186 12.07 -9.00 -16.49
CA THR A 186 11.26 -7.77 -16.54
C THR A 186 10.44 -7.60 -15.27
N LEU A 187 10.34 -6.36 -14.78
CA LEU A 187 9.37 -5.96 -13.75
C LEU A 187 9.37 -6.84 -12.48
N ASN A 188 10.53 -7.36 -12.09
CA ASN A 188 10.71 -8.05 -10.83
C ASN A 188 10.29 -7.14 -9.67
N GLU A 189 9.52 -7.70 -8.72
CA GLU A 189 8.97 -6.99 -7.55
C GLU A 189 8.07 -5.79 -7.89
N SER A 190 7.58 -5.70 -9.13
CA SER A 190 6.74 -4.60 -9.61
C SER A 190 5.27 -4.99 -9.74
N ILE A 191 4.40 -3.98 -9.76
CA ILE A 191 2.98 -4.13 -10.07
C ILE A 191 2.84 -4.41 -11.58
N VAL A 192 2.17 -5.51 -11.93
CA VAL A 192 1.99 -5.94 -13.33
C VAL A 192 0.53 -5.86 -13.80
N ALA A 193 -0.41 -5.85 -12.86
CA ALA A 193 -1.82 -5.59 -13.14
C ALA A 193 -2.50 -5.01 -11.91
N TRP A 194 -3.60 -4.30 -12.13
CA TRP A 194 -4.44 -3.80 -11.07
C TRP A 194 -5.87 -3.62 -11.53
N TRP A 195 -6.76 -3.60 -10.56
CA TRP A 195 -8.15 -3.27 -10.78
C TRP A 195 -8.70 -2.54 -9.56
N VAL A 196 -9.00 -1.27 -9.78
CA VAL A 196 -9.51 -0.38 -8.74
C VAL A 196 -10.83 0.20 -9.19
N SER A 197 -11.92 -0.30 -8.63
CA SER A 197 -13.27 -0.08 -9.12
C SER A 197 -14.27 -0.21 -7.99
N ARG A 198 -15.46 0.36 -8.19
CA ARG A 198 -16.61 0.16 -7.31
C ARG A 198 -17.85 -0.16 -8.14
N PRO A 199 -17.99 -1.41 -8.61
CA PRO A 199 -19.21 -1.88 -9.24
C PRO A 199 -20.44 -1.68 -8.34
N THR A 200 -21.62 -1.64 -8.95
CA THR A 200 -22.89 -1.48 -8.21
C THR A 200 -23.16 -2.65 -7.26
N VAL A 201 -22.71 -3.84 -7.66
CA VAL A 201 -22.85 -5.09 -6.89
C VAL A 201 -21.46 -5.57 -6.47
N GLN A 202 -21.28 -5.82 -5.18
CA GLN A 202 -20.01 -6.32 -4.64
C GLN A 202 -19.59 -7.68 -5.21
N ASP A 203 -20.54 -8.54 -5.58
CA ASP A 203 -20.21 -9.81 -6.23
C ASP A 203 -19.62 -9.61 -7.64
N ASP A 204 -19.97 -8.53 -8.36
CA ASP A 204 -19.28 -8.16 -9.60
C ASP A 204 -17.83 -7.75 -9.32
N TYR A 205 -17.60 -7.14 -8.14
CA TYR A 205 -16.25 -6.90 -7.66
C TYR A 205 -15.50 -8.24 -7.49
N ASN A 206 -16.03 -9.12 -6.64
CA ASN A 206 -15.36 -10.38 -6.34
C ASN A 206 -15.16 -11.27 -7.57
N ASP A 207 -16.12 -11.31 -8.49
CA ASP A 207 -16.02 -12.09 -9.71
C ASP A 207 -14.80 -11.69 -10.56
N GLN A 208 -14.63 -10.38 -10.80
CA GLN A 208 -13.47 -9.91 -11.55
C GLN A 208 -12.16 -10.01 -10.79
N LEU A 209 -12.19 -9.84 -9.46
CA LEU A 209 -11.04 -10.14 -8.60
C LEU A 209 -10.58 -11.59 -8.81
N PHE A 210 -11.47 -12.58 -8.66
CA PHE A 210 -11.10 -14.00 -8.79
C PHE A 210 -10.71 -14.39 -10.21
N LYS A 211 -11.28 -13.76 -11.24
CA LYS A 211 -10.79 -13.91 -12.62
C LYS A 211 -9.36 -13.39 -12.73
N LEU A 212 -9.05 -12.23 -12.16
CA LEU A 212 -7.68 -11.70 -12.18
C LEU A 212 -6.69 -12.63 -11.47
N LEU A 213 -7.08 -13.21 -10.32
CA LEU A 213 -6.27 -14.22 -9.62
C LEU A 213 -6.02 -15.45 -10.47
N ARG A 214 -7.05 -16.00 -11.11
CA ARG A 214 -6.94 -17.15 -12.02
C ARG A 214 -6.06 -16.84 -13.23
N TYR A 215 -6.18 -15.63 -13.77
CA TYR A 215 -5.41 -15.23 -14.96
C TYR A 215 -3.91 -15.19 -14.69
N TYR A 216 -3.52 -14.75 -13.49
CA TYR A 216 -2.12 -14.69 -13.04
C TYR A 216 -1.68 -15.87 -12.17
N ASN A 217 -2.55 -16.84 -11.90
CA ASN A 217 -2.32 -17.88 -10.88
C ASN A 217 -1.76 -17.32 -9.56
N ALA A 218 -2.40 -16.25 -9.07
CA ALA A 218 -1.91 -15.47 -7.94
C ALA A 218 -2.65 -15.81 -6.64
N MET A 219 -1.90 -15.94 -5.54
CA MET A 219 -2.46 -16.05 -4.18
C MET A 219 -2.81 -14.67 -3.63
N LEU A 220 -3.97 -14.55 -2.99
CA LEU A 220 -4.54 -13.29 -2.49
C LEU A 220 -4.31 -13.09 -1.00
N GLY A 221 -3.60 -12.03 -0.63
CA GLY A 221 -3.70 -11.39 0.68
C GLY A 221 -4.81 -10.33 0.71
N PHE A 222 -5.56 -10.26 1.80
CA PHE A 222 -6.66 -9.28 1.95
C PHE A 222 -6.91 -8.93 3.43
N GLU A 223 -7.51 -7.76 3.68
CA GLU A 223 -7.99 -7.40 5.02
C GLU A 223 -9.29 -8.17 5.31
N ASN A 224 -9.32 -8.91 6.42
CA ASN A 224 -10.43 -9.81 6.72
C ASN A 224 -11.59 -9.17 7.48
N ASP A 225 -11.52 -7.88 7.76
CA ASP A 225 -12.56 -7.14 8.48
C ASP A 225 -13.66 -6.57 7.56
N ARG A 226 -13.45 -6.61 6.25
CA ARG A 226 -14.30 -5.92 5.27
C ARG A 226 -14.67 -6.82 4.09
N GLY A 227 -15.89 -6.60 3.60
CA GLY A 227 -16.44 -7.26 2.43
C GLY A 227 -16.79 -8.74 2.62
N ASN A 228 -17.18 -9.39 1.52
CA ASN A 228 -17.68 -10.77 1.50
C ASN A 228 -16.77 -11.74 0.71
N ILE A 229 -15.47 -11.44 0.58
CA ILE A 229 -14.50 -12.24 -0.20
C ILE A 229 -14.51 -13.71 0.22
N ILE A 230 -14.46 -13.99 1.53
CA ILE A 230 -14.39 -15.36 2.05
C ILE A 230 -15.65 -16.16 1.69
N ASP A 231 -16.81 -15.55 1.85
CA ASP A 231 -18.09 -16.21 1.55
C ASP A 231 -18.26 -16.43 0.04
N TYR A 232 -17.90 -15.44 -0.78
CA TYR A 232 -17.86 -15.58 -2.23
C TYR A 232 -16.93 -16.72 -2.66
N ALA A 233 -15.71 -16.75 -2.11
CA ALA A 233 -14.73 -17.80 -2.38
C ALA A 233 -15.22 -19.18 -1.97
N ARG A 234 -15.89 -19.30 -0.81
CA ARG A 234 -16.47 -20.57 -0.35
C ARG A 234 -17.54 -21.06 -1.31
N ASN A 235 -18.46 -20.18 -1.72
CA ASN A 235 -19.56 -20.51 -2.61
C ASN A 235 -19.08 -20.92 -4.02
N LYS A 236 -18.03 -20.26 -4.52
CA LYS A 236 -17.44 -20.52 -5.84
C LYS A 236 -16.29 -21.53 -5.84
N LYS A 237 -15.95 -22.11 -4.68
CA LYS A 237 -14.83 -23.06 -4.49
C LYS A 237 -13.43 -22.46 -4.80
N TYR A 238 -13.24 -21.18 -4.54
CA TYR A 238 -11.99 -20.43 -4.75
C TYR A 238 -11.15 -20.22 -3.48
N LEU A 239 -11.44 -20.93 -2.38
CA LEU A 239 -10.67 -20.82 -1.12
C LEU A 239 -9.17 -21.10 -1.28
N HIS A 240 -8.77 -21.87 -2.29
CA HIS A 240 -7.36 -22.19 -2.57
C HIS A 240 -6.57 -21.00 -3.11
N PHE A 241 -7.22 -19.93 -3.57
CA PHE A 241 -6.56 -18.68 -3.95
C PHE A 241 -6.32 -17.74 -2.77
N LEU A 242 -6.85 -18.04 -1.58
CA LEU A 242 -6.75 -17.15 -0.42
C LEU A 242 -5.57 -17.53 0.45
N GLU A 243 -4.75 -16.54 0.83
CA GLU A 243 -3.72 -16.73 1.84
C GLU A 243 -4.35 -16.92 3.22
N THR A 244 -3.82 -17.91 3.95
CA THR A 244 -4.10 -18.04 5.37
C THR A 244 -3.47 -16.89 6.14
N GLU A 245 -3.96 -16.62 7.35
CA GLU A 245 -3.45 -15.57 8.22
C GLU A 245 -1.91 -15.60 8.31
N PHE A 246 -1.29 -14.45 8.03
CA PHE A 246 0.16 -14.31 8.03
C PHE A 246 0.70 -14.54 9.44
N LYS A 247 1.70 -15.43 9.57
CA LYS A 247 2.28 -15.75 10.87
C LYS A 247 3.19 -14.63 11.37
N LEU A 248 3.70 -13.79 10.46
CA LEU A 248 4.58 -12.66 10.74
C LEU A 248 5.81 -13.09 11.57
N LEU A 249 6.39 -14.22 11.19
CA LEU A 249 7.48 -14.88 11.92
C LEU A 249 8.71 -13.97 12.10
N PHE A 250 8.87 -12.99 11.21
CA PHE A 250 9.95 -12.00 11.24
C PHE A 250 9.82 -10.97 12.37
N LYS A 251 8.63 -10.79 12.99
CA LYS A 251 8.44 -9.80 14.05
C LYS A 251 7.41 -10.27 15.09
N LYS A 252 7.92 -10.85 16.18
CA LYS A 252 7.11 -11.41 17.28
C LYS A 252 6.08 -10.43 17.86
N SER A 253 6.37 -9.12 17.89
CA SER A 253 5.44 -8.11 18.42
C SER A 253 4.19 -7.91 17.55
N LEU A 254 4.24 -8.29 16.28
CA LEU A 254 3.12 -8.19 15.34
C LEU A 254 2.40 -9.53 15.13
N SER A 255 2.98 -10.62 15.66
CA SER A 255 2.45 -11.97 15.52
C SER A 255 1.21 -12.15 16.39
N SER A 256 0.20 -12.82 15.82
CA SER A 256 -1.02 -13.15 16.55
C SER A 256 -0.75 -14.36 17.45
N THR A 257 -1.07 -14.26 18.74
CA THR A 257 -0.81 -15.33 19.74
C THR A 257 -1.75 -16.53 19.59
N ASN A 258 -2.86 -16.38 18.86
CA ASN A 258 -3.92 -17.39 18.70
C ASN A 258 -4.33 -17.55 17.22
N VAL A 259 -3.40 -17.95 16.34
CA VAL A 259 -3.72 -18.19 14.92
C VAL A 259 -4.58 -19.45 14.79
N LYS A 260 -5.91 -19.28 14.73
CA LYS A 260 -6.78 -20.27 14.06
C LYS A 260 -6.48 -20.20 12.56
N ARG A 261 -6.66 -21.29 11.82
CA ARG A 261 -6.47 -21.33 10.35
C ARG A 261 -7.55 -20.52 9.61
N ASN A 262 -7.59 -19.21 9.82
CA ASN A 262 -8.46 -18.27 9.13
C ASN A 262 -7.74 -17.65 7.93
N TYR A 263 -8.49 -17.01 7.03
CA TYR A 263 -7.97 -16.37 5.82
C TYR A 263 -7.80 -14.86 6.02
N GLY A 264 -6.83 -14.27 5.32
CA GLY A 264 -6.57 -12.83 5.34
C GLY A 264 -5.90 -12.32 6.62
N MET A 265 -5.85 -10.99 6.77
CA MET A 265 -5.16 -10.31 7.86
C MET A 265 -6.05 -9.26 8.52
N HIS A 266 -6.00 -9.17 9.85
CA HIS A 266 -6.61 -8.08 10.61
C HIS A 266 -5.65 -6.88 10.71
N MET A 267 -6.10 -5.67 10.42
CA MET A 267 -5.22 -4.49 10.42
C MET A 267 -5.28 -3.68 11.71
N THR A 268 -4.23 -3.77 12.53
CA THR A 268 -4.04 -2.97 13.75
C THR A 268 -3.24 -1.70 13.46
N ALA A 269 -3.30 -0.70 14.35
CA ALA A 269 -2.53 0.56 14.20
C ALA A 269 -1.02 0.31 14.04
N GLN A 270 -0.44 -0.56 14.86
CA GLN A 270 0.98 -0.95 14.77
C GLN A 270 1.32 -1.64 13.45
N ARG A 271 0.39 -2.44 12.90
CA ARG A 271 0.57 -3.05 11.58
C ARG A 271 0.50 -1.98 10.48
N LYS A 272 -0.33 -0.94 10.64
CA LYS A 272 -0.38 0.18 9.68
C LYS A 272 0.94 0.93 9.63
N GLU A 273 1.43 1.37 10.78
CA GLU A 273 2.73 2.06 10.90
C GLU A 273 3.88 1.22 10.30
N GLN A 274 3.92 -0.08 10.61
CA GLN A 274 4.95 -0.95 10.05
C GLN A 274 4.77 -1.19 8.55
N GLY A 275 3.53 -1.29 8.08
CA GLY A 275 3.18 -1.44 6.68
C GLY A 275 3.61 -0.23 5.85
N GLU A 276 3.47 0.98 6.38
CA GLU A 276 3.99 2.20 5.75
C GLU A 276 5.50 2.12 5.53
N LEU A 277 6.25 1.69 6.54
CA LEU A 277 7.70 1.48 6.41
C LEU A 277 8.03 0.45 5.31
N TYR A 278 7.24 -0.63 5.20
CA TYR A 278 7.46 -1.62 4.14
C TYR A 278 7.15 -1.09 2.75
N ILE A 279 6.10 -0.28 2.59
CA ILE A 279 5.82 0.39 1.32
C ILE A 279 6.97 1.33 0.96
N ARG A 280 7.44 2.15 1.91
CA ARG A 280 8.58 3.06 1.69
C ARG A 280 9.83 2.30 1.24
N ASP A 281 10.16 1.20 1.91
CA ASP A 281 11.34 0.39 1.59
C ASP A 281 11.17 -0.29 0.22
N TRP A 282 9.97 -0.77 -0.11
CA TRP A 282 9.64 -1.34 -1.42
C TRP A 282 9.75 -0.30 -2.54
N LEU A 283 9.19 0.90 -2.37
CA LEU A 283 9.30 2.01 -3.33
C LEU A 283 10.76 2.31 -3.66
N ASN A 284 11.63 2.31 -2.64
CA ASN A 284 13.06 2.58 -2.80
C ASN A 284 13.90 1.36 -3.20
N SER A 285 13.30 0.17 -3.30
CA SER A 285 14.03 -1.04 -3.67
C SER A 285 14.50 -0.96 -5.11
N LYS A 286 15.80 -1.22 -5.32
CA LYS A 286 16.44 -1.26 -6.64
C LYS A 286 16.00 -2.48 -7.42
N ILE A 287 15.52 -2.25 -8.65
CA ILE A 287 15.16 -3.31 -9.60
C ILE A 287 16.31 -3.54 -10.57
N SER A 288 16.82 -2.47 -11.17
CA SER A 288 17.89 -2.53 -12.16
C SER A 288 18.73 -1.27 -12.14
N THR A 289 19.69 -1.19 -13.05
CA THR A 289 20.50 0.01 -13.27
C THR A 289 20.35 0.39 -14.74
N ASP A 290 20.14 1.67 -15.03
CA ASP A 290 20.06 2.16 -16.40
C ASP A 290 21.45 2.22 -17.08
N ASP A 291 21.46 2.54 -18.37
CA ASP A 291 22.69 2.67 -19.17
C ASP A 291 23.64 3.78 -18.65
N GLN A 292 23.09 4.74 -17.90
CA GLN A 292 23.83 5.85 -17.29
C GLN A 292 24.26 5.56 -15.84
N LYS A 293 24.11 4.32 -15.38
CA LYS A 293 24.39 3.85 -14.02
C LYS A 293 23.50 4.44 -12.93
N ASN A 294 22.36 5.04 -13.27
CA ASN A 294 21.35 5.44 -12.30
C ASN A 294 20.54 4.23 -11.84
N GLU A 295 20.13 4.24 -10.59
CA GLU A 295 19.34 3.16 -10.01
C GLU A 295 17.86 3.27 -10.40
N ILE A 296 17.36 2.24 -11.08
CA ILE A 296 15.93 2.12 -11.34
C ILE A 296 15.30 1.44 -10.12
N LYS A 297 14.69 2.27 -9.27
CA LYS A 297 13.86 1.85 -8.15
C LYS A 297 12.48 1.35 -8.59
N THR A 298 11.81 0.62 -7.70
CA THR A 298 10.44 0.11 -7.92
C THR A 298 9.41 1.20 -8.13
N LEU A 299 9.56 2.36 -7.48
CA LEU A 299 8.65 3.49 -7.71
C LEU A 299 8.60 3.93 -9.19
N HIS A 300 9.69 3.77 -9.95
CA HIS A 300 9.76 4.16 -11.35
C HIS A 300 8.99 3.21 -12.28
N THR A 301 8.60 2.01 -11.80
CA THR A 301 7.81 1.04 -12.57
C THR A 301 6.32 1.16 -12.32
N ILE A 302 5.88 2.01 -11.38
CA ILE A 302 4.47 2.23 -11.09
C ILE A 302 3.84 3.01 -12.24
N MET A 303 2.86 2.40 -12.90
CA MET A 303 2.11 2.96 -14.01
C MET A 303 0.69 3.42 -13.62
N ASP A 304 0.25 3.12 -12.40
CA ASP A 304 -1.06 3.54 -11.88
C ASP A 304 -0.99 4.97 -11.31
N ILE A 305 -1.50 5.92 -12.09
CA ILE A 305 -1.58 7.34 -11.69
C ILE A 305 -2.42 7.52 -10.41
N GLY A 306 -3.48 6.71 -10.22
CA GLY A 306 -4.30 6.76 -9.02
C GLY A 306 -3.50 6.39 -7.77
N LEU A 307 -2.69 5.33 -7.84
CA LEU A 307 -1.80 4.92 -6.76
C LEU A 307 -0.74 5.99 -6.47
N LEU A 308 -0.11 6.57 -7.50
CA LEU A 308 0.86 7.65 -7.31
C LEU A 308 0.22 8.86 -6.61
N ASN A 309 -0.99 9.24 -7.00
CA ASN A 309 -1.72 10.33 -6.36
C ASN A 309 -2.04 10.05 -4.90
N GLU A 310 -2.44 8.82 -4.57
CA GLU A 310 -2.66 8.41 -3.18
C GLU A 310 -1.36 8.41 -2.37
N LEU A 311 -0.28 7.84 -2.88
CA LEU A 311 1.03 7.83 -2.21
C LEU A 311 1.56 9.25 -1.95
N ILE A 312 1.41 10.17 -2.90
CA ILE A 312 1.84 11.58 -2.75
C ILE A 312 1.06 12.30 -1.65
N LYS A 313 -0.25 12.04 -1.55
CA LYS A 313 -1.16 12.74 -0.62
C LYS A 313 -1.40 11.98 0.69
N TYR A 314 -0.76 10.83 0.86
CA TYR A 314 -0.99 9.90 1.94
C TYR A 314 -0.89 10.57 3.32
N ASN A 315 -1.82 10.20 4.19
CA ASN A 315 -1.83 10.49 5.62
C ASN A 315 -2.61 9.37 6.34
N ALA A 316 -2.43 9.23 7.65
CA ALA A 316 -2.99 8.12 8.41
C ALA A 316 -4.53 8.13 8.53
N ASP A 317 -5.17 9.30 8.38
CA ASP A 317 -6.59 9.49 8.67
C ASP A 317 -7.49 9.45 7.42
N GLY A 318 -6.91 9.60 6.23
CA GLY A 318 -7.64 9.67 4.97
C GLY A 318 -8.02 8.32 4.37
N ASN A 319 -8.91 8.34 3.38
CA ASN A 319 -9.24 7.16 2.61
C ASN A 319 -8.20 6.93 1.49
N PHE A 320 -7.34 5.92 1.65
CA PHE A 320 -6.30 5.55 0.70
C PHE A 320 -6.41 4.05 0.37
N ASP A 321 -7.48 3.66 -0.32
CA ASP A 321 -7.81 2.26 -0.63
C ASP A 321 -6.65 1.54 -1.35
N ARG A 322 -5.93 2.23 -2.27
CA ARG A 322 -4.81 1.63 -3.01
C ARG A 322 -3.59 1.42 -2.13
N VAL A 323 -3.30 2.39 -1.25
CA VAL A 323 -2.18 2.28 -0.30
C VAL A 323 -2.46 1.19 0.72
N SER A 324 -3.71 1.06 1.18
CA SER A 324 -4.16 -0.01 2.09
C SER A 324 -4.03 -1.39 1.45
N ALA A 325 -4.47 -1.55 0.20
CA ALA A 325 -4.25 -2.77 -0.56
C ALA A 325 -2.76 -3.09 -0.73
N LEU A 326 -1.94 -2.10 -1.06
CA LEU A 326 -0.50 -2.28 -1.22
C LEU A 326 0.18 -2.70 0.08
N MET A 327 -0.27 -2.17 1.23
CA MET A 327 0.23 -2.51 2.55
C MET A 327 0.08 -4.01 2.85
N ILE A 328 -1.08 -4.57 2.51
CA ILE A 328 -1.32 -6.02 2.62
C ILE A 328 -0.38 -6.80 1.70
N GLY A 329 -0.15 -6.31 0.48
CA GLY A 329 0.79 -6.90 -0.46
C GLY A 329 2.24 -6.93 0.06
N MET A 330 2.64 -5.90 0.80
CA MET A 330 3.96 -5.86 1.43
C MET A 330 4.10 -6.89 2.56
N TYR A 331 3.05 -7.07 3.37
CA TYR A 331 3.01 -8.14 4.37
C TYR A 331 3.11 -9.52 3.74
N HIS A 332 2.36 -9.76 2.66
CA HIS A 332 2.42 -11.02 1.92
C HIS A 332 3.82 -11.30 1.37
N GLN A 333 4.49 -10.28 0.83
CA GLN A 333 5.88 -10.40 0.35
C GLN A 333 6.84 -10.77 1.49
N LYS A 334 6.75 -10.11 2.65
CA LYS A 334 7.60 -10.40 3.81
C LYS A 334 7.37 -11.81 4.37
N GLU A 335 6.13 -12.27 4.40
CA GLU A 335 5.80 -13.65 4.81
C GLU A 335 6.43 -14.67 3.85
N ASN A 336 6.34 -14.44 2.53
CA ASN A 336 6.92 -15.34 1.53
C ASN A 336 8.46 -15.36 1.59
N GLN A 337 9.09 -14.20 1.79
CA GLN A 337 10.54 -14.13 2.01
C GLN A 337 10.95 -14.92 3.26
N SER A 338 10.19 -14.80 4.35
CA SER A 338 10.45 -15.52 5.60
C SER A 338 10.29 -17.03 5.43
N LYS A 339 9.23 -17.49 4.74
CA LYS A 339 9.01 -18.92 4.43
C LYS A 339 10.17 -19.51 3.63
N LYS A 340 10.69 -18.78 2.63
CA LYS A 340 11.86 -19.21 1.83
C LYS A 340 13.13 -19.37 2.70
N ILE A 341 13.40 -18.43 3.60
CA ILE A 341 14.57 -18.48 4.49
C ILE A 341 14.50 -19.70 5.43
N VAL A 342 13.33 -19.95 6.03
CA VAL A 342 13.15 -21.13 6.91
C VAL A 342 13.38 -22.42 6.13
N SER A 343 12.82 -22.54 4.92
CA SER A 343 13.00 -23.74 4.10
C SER A 343 14.47 -24.00 3.75
N GLN A 344 15.29 -22.96 3.56
CA GLN A 344 16.72 -23.10 3.31
C GLN A 344 17.51 -23.47 4.57
N ALA A 345 17.12 -22.94 5.74
CA ALA A 345 17.78 -23.25 7.01
C ALA A 345 17.52 -24.70 7.49
N GLU A 346 16.39 -25.30 7.08
CA GLU A 346 16.06 -26.69 7.38
C GLU A 346 16.77 -27.71 6.47
N VAL A 347 17.40 -27.26 5.37
CA VAL A 347 18.28 -28.11 4.56
C VAL A 347 19.59 -28.29 5.32
N ASN A 348 19.78 -29.46 5.93
CA ASN A 348 21.02 -29.79 6.62
C ASN A 348 22.19 -29.81 5.59
N PRO A 349 23.17 -28.90 5.69
CA PRO A 349 24.26 -28.82 4.72
C PRO A 349 25.07 -30.12 4.63
N LEU A 350 25.11 -30.91 5.71
CA LEU A 350 25.75 -32.24 5.72
C LEU A 350 25.00 -33.24 4.85
N VAL A 351 23.67 -33.19 4.80
CA VAL A 351 22.86 -34.12 3.98
C VAL A 351 23.02 -33.77 2.50
N GLU A 352 23.07 -32.48 2.16
CA GLU A 352 23.34 -32.03 0.79
C GLU A 352 24.77 -32.35 0.35
N PHE A 353 25.76 -32.20 1.24
CA PHE A 353 27.16 -32.56 0.97
C PHE A 353 27.34 -34.07 0.76
N LEU A 354 26.66 -34.90 1.56
CA LEU A 354 26.73 -36.37 1.48
C LEU A 354 25.93 -36.96 0.30
N ALA A 355 24.99 -36.20 -0.28
CA ALA A 355 24.18 -36.62 -1.42
C ALA A 355 24.77 -36.21 -2.79
N ARG A 356 25.92 -35.52 -2.80
CA ARG A 356 26.64 -35.24 -4.04
C ARG A 356 27.37 -36.52 -4.46
N ASP A 357 27.12 -36.99 -5.69
CA ASP A 357 27.86 -38.09 -6.32
C ASP A 357 29.32 -37.65 -6.56
N LEU A 358 30.11 -37.66 -5.50
CA LEU A 358 31.55 -37.70 -5.55
C LEU A 358 31.90 -39.11 -5.08
N PHE A 359 32.50 -39.89 -5.99
CA PHE A 359 32.78 -41.34 -5.92
C PHE A 359 31.69 -42.25 -6.51
N VAL A 360 31.51 -42.15 -7.83
CA VAL A 360 31.47 -43.34 -8.72
C VAL A 360 32.52 -43.15 -9.81
#